data_AF-A0A3P7DXQ6-F1
#
_entry.id   AF-A0A3P7DXQ6-F1
#
_cell.length_a   1.000
_cell.length_b   1.000
_cell.length_c   1.000
_cell.angle_alpha   90.00
_cell.angle_beta   90.00
_cell.angle_gamma   90.00
#
_symmetry.space_group_name_H-M   'P 1'
#
loop_
_entity.id
_entity.type
_entity.pdbx_description
1 polymer ?
#
loop_
_entity_poly.entity_id
_entity_poly.type
_entity_poly.pdbx_seq_one_letter_code
_entity_poly.pdbx_strand_id
1 'polypeptide(L)'
;MYIKRIKHFFNTLFNPPVRYIKDLYPFMFLMDVLCFFVVSFGFSSFDYGGTGSVVRDISSNRVPITFVIMLIVISLMIIIDRAFYLRKAVKCKFLYQLVVVIFLHVWIFFVLPQITYKPSWLNKTAQFLYFIKCIYLLISAWQIRNGYPTLCAGNLITHAYGITNMIFFKLQVIFIIKLVQTFNLLVVLWAAFTDQTEDVSASFGDISFNSTNC
;
A
#
# COMPACT_ATOMS: atom_id res chain seq x y z
N MET A 1 13.95 37.79 1.30
CA MET A 1 13.90 37.33 -0.12
C MET A 1 13.43 35.87 -0.26
N TYR A 2 13.96 34.92 0.51
CA TYR A 2 13.61 33.49 0.43
C TYR A 2 12.12 33.18 0.62
N ILE A 3 11.45 33.79 1.60
CA ILE A 3 10.03 33.56 1.88
C ILE A 3 9.15 33.88 0.65
N LYS A 4 9.46 34.94 -0.10
CA LYS A 4 8.72 35.28 -1.32
C LYS A 4 8.90 34.22 -2.42
N ARG A 5 10.13 33.71 -2.60
CA ARG A 5 10.42 32.64 -3.57
C ARG A 5 9.72 31.33 -3.19
N ILE A 6 9.72 30.97 -1.92
CA ILE A 6 9.04 29.77 -1.40
C ILE A 6 7.52 29.92 -1.57
N LYS A 7 6.93 31.07 -1.19
CA LYS A 7 5.51 31.33 -1.40
C LYS A 7 5.12 31.28 -2.88
N HIS A 8 5.96 31.85 -3.76
CA HIS A 8 5.73 31.80 -5.20
C HIS A 8 5.79 30.37 -5.73
N PHE A 9 6.80 29.59 -5.32
CA PHE A 9 6.90 28.17 -5.68
C PHE A 9 5.65 27.38 -5.27
N PHE A 10 5.21 27.51 -4.02
CA PHE A 10 3.98 26.84 -3.56
C PHE A 10 2.74 27.34 -4.30
N ASN A 11 2.65 28.65 -4.61
CA ASN A 11 1.52 29.17 -5.37
C ASN A 11 1.49 28.61 -6.79
N THR A 12 2.64 28.52 -7.46
CA THR A 12 2.76 27.93 -8.80
C THR A 12 2.53 26.41 -8.78
N LEU A 13 2.94 25.73 -7.71
CA LEU A 13 2.73 24.29 -7.52
C LEU A 13 1.24 23.96 -7.31
N PHE A 14 0.54 24.73 -6.48
CA PHE A 14 -0.87 24.51 -6.19
C PHE A 14 -1.81 25.14 -7.23
N ASN A 15 -1.37 26.18 -7.96
CA ASN A 15 -2.14 26.90 -8.97
C ASN A 15 -1.42 26.97 -10.33
N PRO A 16 -1.17 25.82 -11.00
CA PRO A 16 -0.61 25.85 -12.35
C PRO A 16 -1.63 26.42 -13.36
N PRO A 17 -1.17 27.15 -14.40
CA PRO A 17 -2.05 27.81 -15.38
C PRO A 17 -2.79 26.82 -16.29
N VAL A 18 -2.22 25.63 -16.52
CA VAL A 18 -2.84 24.55 -17.31
C VAL A 18 -2.87 23.30 -16.46
N ARG A 19 -4.06 22.73 -16.26
CA ARG A 19 -4.26 21.46 -15.56
C ARG A 19 -4.74 20.41 -16.56
N TYR A 20 -3.85 19.48 -16.91
CA TYR A 20 -4.27 18.26 -17.61
C TYR A 20 -4.80 17.28 -16.58
N ILE A 21 -6.11 17.36 -16.34
CA ILE A 21 -6.80 16.48 -15.41
C ILE A 21 -6.82 15.08 -16.01
N LYS A 22 -5.98 14.18 -15.50
CA LYS A 22 -6.05 12.75 -15.75
C LYS A 22 -6.23 12.04 -14.42
N ASP A 23 -7.17 11.09 -14.38
CA ASP A 23 -7.30 10.13 -13.29
C ASP A 23 -6.05 9.24 -13.28
N LEU A 24 -5.01 9.66 -12.55
CA LEU A 24 -3.77 8.90 -12.34
C LEU A 24 -3.93 7.84 -11.24
N TYR A 25 -5.04 7.89 -10.50
CA TYR A 25 -5.35 6.96 -9.42
C TYR A 25 -5.34 5.48 -9.84
N PRO A 26 -5.90 5.07 -11.00
CA PRO A 26 -5.81 3.68 -11.45
C PRO A 26 -4.37 3.19 -11.62
N PHE A 27 -3.42 4.06 -12.00
CA PHE A 27 -2.01 3.70 -12.08
C PHE A 27 -1.37 3.57 -10.70
N MET A 28 -1.73 4.44 -9.74
CA MET A 28 -1.28 4.28 -8.36
C MET A 28 -1.79 2.96 -7.76
N PHE A 29 -3.06 2.66 -7.97
CA PHE A 29 -3.66 1.39 -7.56
C PHE A 29 -2.95 0.19 -8.20
N LEU A 30 -2.65 0.26 -9.51
CA LEU A 30 -1.88 -0.77 -10.21
C LEU A 30 -0.50 -1.00 -9.56
N MET A 31 0.20 0.06 -9.14
CA MET A 31 1.48 -0.08 -8.44
C MET A 31 1.32 -0.75 -7.07
N ASP A 32 0.22 -0.52 -6.36
CA ASP A 32 -0.08 -1.24 -5.12
C ASP A 32 -0.38 -2.73 -5.37
N VAL A 33 -1.03 -3.07 -6.49
CA VAL A 33 -1.20 -4.47 -6.92
C VAL A 33 0.14 -5.13 -7.23
N LEU A 34 1.03 -4.44 -7.96
CA LEU A 34 2.38 -4.94 -8.21
C LEU A 34 3.19 -5.10 -6.91
N CYS A 35 3.03 -4.17 -5.97
CA CYS A 35 3.63 -4.27 -4.65
C CYS A 35 3.12 -5.52 -3.91
N PHE A 36 1.81 -5.79 -3.93
CA PHE A 36 1.24 -7.00 -3.37
C PHE A 36 1.86 -8.26 -3.97
N PHE A 37 2.05 -8.33 -5.30
CA PHE A 37 2.71 -9.47 -5.95
C PHE A 37 4.18 -9.62 -5.53
N VAL A 38 4.94 -8.53 -5.45
CA VAL A 38 6.35 -8.60 -5.01
C VAL A 38 6.45 -9.06 -3.56
N VAL A 39 5.56 -8.61 -2.68
CA VAL A 39 5.51 -9.09 -1.28
C VAL A 39 5.09 -10.57 -1.24
N SER A 40 4.13 -10.98 -2.07
CA SER A 40 3.58 -12.34 -2.13
C SER A 40 4.55 -13.38 -2.69
N PHE A 41 5.38 -13.04 -3.67
CA PHE A 41 6.43 -13.93 -4.17
C PHE A 41 7.73 -13.81 -3.38
N GLY A 42 7.89 -12.69 -2.66
CA GLY A 42 9.10 -12.34 -1.95
C GLY A 42 9.13 -12.68 -0.46
N PHE A 43 8.07 -13.26 0.11
CA PHE A 43 7.99 -13.53 1.57
C PHE A 43 9.18 -14.37 2.08
N SER A 44 9.70 -15.30 1.28
CA SER A 44 10.88 -16.11 1.66
C SER A 44 12.14 -15.27 1.86
N SER A 45 12.20 -14.04 1.31
CA SER A 45 13.31 -13.11 1.51
C SER A 45 13.20 -12.30 2.80
N PHE A 46 12.02 -12.26 3.45
CA PHE A 46 11.78 -11.49 4.66
C PHE A 46 11.85 -12.30 5.94
N ASP A 47 11.82 -13.64 5.84
CA ASP A 47 11.82 -14.53 6.98
C ASP A 47 13.21 -15.13 7.27
N TYR A 48 13.43 -15.49 8.52
CA TYR A 48 14.65 -16.16 8.98
C TYR A 48 14.63 -17.63 8.53
N GLY A 49 15.41 -17.96 7.50
CA GLY A 49 15.62 -19.36 7.11
C GLY A 49 14.51 -19.98 6.27
N GLY A 50 13.67 -19.16 5.62
CA GLY A 50 12.71 -19.65 4.62
C GLY A 50 13.44 -20.48 3.55
N THR A 51 12.97 -21.71 3.32
CA THR A 51 13.69 -22.69 2.48
C THR A 51 13.60 -22.38 0.98
N GLY A 52 13.10 -21.20 0.60
CA GLY A 52 12.93 -20.75 -0.77
C GLY A 52 11.66 -21.28 -1.46
N SER A 53 10.86 -22.13 -0.82
CA SER A 53 9.68 -22.74 -1.44
C SER A 53 8.36 -22.39 -0.73
N VAL A 54 7.57 -21.54 -1.40
CA VAL A 54 6.20 -21.13 -1.01
C VAL A 54 5.33 -22.29 -0.60
N VAL A 55 5.35 -23.36 -1.38
CA VAL A 55 4.49 -24.52 -1.15
C VAL A 55 4.86 -25.25 0.14
N ARG A 56 6.15 -25.31 0.50
CA ARG A 56 6.62 -26.07 1.66
C ARG A 56 6.50 -25.27 2.96
N ASP A 57 6.72 -23.96 2.90
CA ASP A 57 6.55 -23.09 4.07
C ASP A 57 5.04 -22.89 4.38
N ILE A 58 4.19 -22.78 3.35
CA ILE A 58 2.72 -22.79 3.52
C ILE A 58 2.25 -24.15 4.08
N SER A 59 2.74 -25.29 3.58
CA SER A 59 2.36 -26.60 4.12
C SER A 59 2.80 -26.78 5.57
N SER A 60 3.85 -26.07 6.00
CA SER A 60 4.34 -26.08 7.37
C SER A 60 3.61 -25.09 8.27
N ASN A 61 2.56 -24.42 7.78
CA ASN A 61 1.79 -23.38 8.46
C ASN A 61 2.68 -22.25 9.01
N ARG A 62 3.81 -22.00 8.36
CA ARG A 62 4.76 -20.94 8.70
C ARG A 62 4.45 -19.71 7.87
N VAL A 63 3.31 -19.06 8.12
CA VAL A 63 3.07 -17.74 7.55
C VAL A 63 3.96 -16.74 8.29
N PRO A 64 4.89 -16.06 7.62
CA PRO A 64 5.81 -15.16 8.31
C PRO A 64 5.04 -13.95 8.85
N ILE A 65 5.21 -13.68 10.15
CA ILE A 65 4.55 -12.55 10.83
C ILE A 65 4.91 -11.22 10.15
N THR A 66 6.14 -11.11 9.63
CA THR A 66 6.63 -9.95 8.88
C THR A 66 5.80 -9.67 7.63
N PHE A 67 5.41 -10.71 6.89
CA PHE A 67 4.53 -10.59 5.71
C PHE A 67 3.14 -10.06 6.09
N VAL A 68 2.56 -10.57 7.18
CA VAL A 68 1.24 -10.12 7.66
C VAL A 68 1.28 -8.66 8.07
N ILE A 69 2.29 -8.24 8.85
CA ILE A 69 2.48 -6.83 9.24
C ILE A 69 2.64 -5.94 8.00
N MET A 70 3.45 -6.37 7.02
CA MET A 70 3.61 -5.62 5.77
C MET A 70 2.30 -5.46 5.02
N LEU A 71 1.48 -6.51 4.93
CA LEU A 71 0.17 -6.42 4.29
C LEU A 71 -0.75 -5.45 5.04
N ILE A 72 -0.84 -5.54 6.37
CA ILE A 72 -1.66 -4.63 7.18
C ILE A 72 -1.23 -3.17 6.97
N VAL A 73 0.07 -2.90 7.02
CA VAL A 73 0.63 -1.55 6.80
C VAL A 73 0.30 -1.05 5.39
N ILE A 74 0.52 -1.88 4.37
CA ILE A 74 0.15 -1.55 2.99
C ILE A 74 -1.35 -1.26 2.91
N SER A 75 -2.16 -2.01 3.64
CA SER A 75 -3.60 -1.82 3.64
C SER A 75 -4.07 -0.50 4.20
N LEU A 76 -3.57 -0.16 5.38
CA LEU A 76 -3.85 1.10 6.02
C LEU A 76 -3.38 2.27 5.14
N MET A 77 -2.20 2.15 4.52
CA MET A 77 -1.69 3.17 3.61
C MET A 77 -2.59 3.38 2.38
N ILE A 78 -3.12 2.32 1.76
CA ILE A 78 -4.03 2.44 0.60
C ILE A 78 -5.33 3.12 1.03
N ILE A 79 -5.89 2.75 2.18
CA ILE A 79 -7.15 3.33 2.70
C ILE A 79 -6.97 4.82 2.99
N ILE A 80 -5.89 5.18 3.68
CA ILE A 80 -5.56 6.58 4.00
C ILE A 80 -5.33 7.39 2.70
N ASP A 81 -4.61 6.81 1.74
CA ASP A 81 -4.35 7.45 0.44
C ASP A 81 -5.66 7.75 -0.32
N ARG A 82 -6.58 6.78 -0.33
CA ARG A 82 -7.92 6.90 -0.91
C ARG A 82 -8.76 7.94 -0.18
N ALA A 83 -8.70 8.00 1.15
CA ALA A 83 -9.41 9.00 1.94
C ALA A 83 -8.94 10.43 1.61
N PHE A 84 -7.63 10.63 1.41
CA PHE A 84 -7.11 11.92 0.94
C PHE A 84 -7.48 12.22 -0.51
N TYR A 85 -7.55 11.18 -1.36
CA TYR A 85 -8.01 11.31 -2.75
C TYR A 85 -9.45 11.83 -2.82
N LEU A 86 -10.37 11.20 -2.08
CA LEU A 86 -11.78 11.55 -2.07
C LEU A 86 -12.05 12.94 -1.49
N ARG A 87 -11.27 13.36 -0.49
CA ARG A 87 -11.36 14.71 0.10
C ARG A 87 -10.80 15.82 -0.80
N LYS A 88 -10.17 15.49 -1.93
CA LYS A 88 -9.54 16.44 -2.87
C LYS A 88 -8.58 17.44 -2.17
N ALA A 89 -8.04 17.06 -1.02
CA ALA A 89 -7.23 17.93 -0.16
C ALA A 89 -5.76 17.91 -0.60
N VAL A 90 -5.42 18.70 -1.62
CA VAL A 90 -4.08 18.72 -2.24
C VAL A 90 -2.96 19.00 -1.22
N LYS A 91 -3.20 19.93 -0.27
CA LYS A 91 -2.21 20.28 0.77
C LYS A 91 -1.95 19.12 1.73
N CYS A 92 -3.01 18.45 2.20
CA CYS A 92 -2.89 17.29 3.08
C CYS A 92 -2.23 16.12 2.37
N LYS A 93 -2.54 15.91 1.08
CA LYS A 93 -1.88 14.89 0.25
C LYS A 93 -0.37 15.13 0.12
N PHE A 94 0.03 16.38 -0.09
CA PHE A 94 1.45 16.74 -0.17
C PHE A 94 2.18 16.42 1.14
N LEU A 95 1.59 16.77 2.29
CA LEU A 95 2.15 16.42 3.59
C LEU A 95 2.22 14.88 3.79
N TYR A 96 1.16 14.17 3.39
CA TYR A 96 1.13 12.71 3.44
C TYR A 96 2.24 12.08 2.60
N GLN A 97 2.52 12.58 1.40
CA GLN A 97 3.64 12.09 0.59
C GLN A 97 4.98 12.25 1.30
N LEU A 98 5.23 13.38 1.96
CA LEU A 98 6.46 13.57 2.73
C LEU A 98 6.58 12.54 3.87
N VAL A 99 5.49 12.31 4.59
CA VAL A 99 5.44 11.29 5.66
C VAL A 99 5.68 9.89 5.09
N VAL A 100 5.07 9.54 3.95
CA VAL A 100 5.26 8.23 3.30
C VAL A 100 6.71 8.05 2.83
N VAL A 101 7.35 9.09 2.29
CA VAL A 101 8.77 9.04 1.90
C VAL A 101 9.63 8.73 3.13
N ILE A 102 9.44 9.46 4.23
CA ILE A 102 10.19 9.23 5.48
C ILE A 102 9.93 7.81 6.01
N PHE A 103 8.66 7.41 6.08
CA PHE A 103 8.25 6.08 6.53
C PHE A 103 8.89 4.97 5.69
N LEU A 104 8.90 5.11 4.37
CA LEU A 104 9.48 4.15 3.44
C LEU A 104 11.00 4.02 3.64
N HIS A 105 11.71 5.13 3.84
CA HIS A 105 13.14 5.09 4.16
C HIS A 105 13.38 4.43 5.51
N VAL A 106 12.61 4.82 6.55
CA VAL A 106 12.75 4.20 7.87
C VAL A 106 12.50 2.70 7.81
N TRP A 107 11.47 2.28 7.05
CA TRP A 107 11.13 0.88 6.85
C TRP A 107 12.25 0.10 6.16
N ILE A 108 12.77 0.60 5.03
CA ILE A 108 13.78 -0.12 4.24
C ILE A 108 15.17 -0.05 4.85
N PHE A 109 15.55 1.02 5.56
CA PHE A 109 16.90 1.18 6.10
C PHE A 109 17.05 0.70 7.55
N PHE A 110 16.01 0.78 8.38
CA PHE A 110 16.09 0.37 9.80
C PHE A 110 15.27 -0.87 10.08
N VAL A 111 13.96 -0.86 9.77
CA VAL A 111 13.05 -1.96 10.14
C VAL A 111 13.42 -3.25 9.40
N LEU A 112 13.63 -3.18 8.08
CA LEU A 112 13.87 -4.36 7.25
C LEU A 112 15.22 -5.05 7.57
N PRO A 113 16.35 -4.34 7.73
CA PRO A 113 17.60 -4.97 8.13
C PRO A 113 17.55 -5.57 9.54
N GLN A 114 16.76 -5.00 10.45
CA GLN A 114 16.56 -5.57 11.79
C GLN A 114 15.80 -6.90 11.74
N ILE A 115 14.75 -7.02 10.92
CA ILE A 115 13.95 -8.24 10.81
C ILE A 115 14.55 -9.31 9.88
N THR A 116 15.47 -8.97 8.98
CA THR A 116 16.05 -9.97 8.05
C THR A 116 17.52 -10.30 8.40
N TYR A 117 18.16 -9.53 9.29
CA TYR A 117 19.62 -9.57 9.56
C TYR A 117 20.50 -9.53 8.31
N LYS A 118 19.94 -9.07 7.19
CA LYS A 118 20.64 -8.85 5.94
C LYS A 118 20.38 -7.42 5.51
N PRO A 119 21.41 -6.70 5.07
CA PRO A 119 21.22 -5.35 4.59
C PRO A 119 20.33 -5.35 3.34
N SER A 120 19.48 -4.32 3.22
CA SER A 120 18.47 -4.22 2.16
C SER A 120 19.05 -4.22 0.74
N TRP A 121 20.31 -3.82 0.55
CA TRP A 121 20.99 -3.87 -0.75
C TRP A 121 21.39 -5.29 -1.20
N LEU A 122 21.31 -6.31 -0.33
CA LEU A 122 21.47 -7.71 -0.74
C LEU A 122 20.13 -8.37 -1.07
N ASN A 123 19.04 -7.88 -0.48
CA ASN A 123 17.71 -8.44 -0.66
C ASN A 123 17.07 -7.90 -1.95
N LYS A 124 17.10 -8.68 -3.03
CA LYS A 124 16.50 -8.30 -4.32
C LYS A 124 15.02 -7.92 -4.18
N THR A 125 14.26 -8.67 -3.40
CA THR A 125 12.84 -8.39 -3.13
C THR A 125 12.65 -7.00 -2.52
N ALA A 126 13.48 -6.62 -1.54
CA ALA A 126 13.43 -5.30 -0.91
C ALA A 126 13.72 -4.18 -1.92
N GLN A 127 14.70 -4.40 -2.82
CA GLN A 127 15.03 -3.45 -3.88
C GLN A 127 13.87 -3.27 -4.86
N PHE A 128 13.21 -4.36 -5.28
CA PHE A 128 12.04 -4.28 -6.16
C PHE A 128 10.87 -3.57 -5.48
N LEU A 129 10.60 -3.82 -4.21
CA LEU A 129 9.58 -3.10 -3.45
C LEU A 129 9.89 -1.60 -3.36
N TYR A 130 11.13 -1.25 -3.05
CA TYR A 130 11.58 0.14 -3.01
C TYR A 130 11.40 0.82 -4.37
N PHE A 131 11.83 0.15 -5.46
CA PHE A 131 11.69 0.65 -6.82
C PHE A 131 10.23 0.90 -7.23
N ILE A 132 9.35 -0.07 -6.98
CA ILE A 132 7.90 0.08 -7.27
C ILE A 132 7.29 1.21 -6.45
N LYS A 133 7.66 1.34 -5.17
CA LYS A 133 7.16 2.43 -4.33
C LYS A 133 7.73 3.80 -4.75
N CYS A 134 8.94 3.88 -5.27
CA CYS A 134 9.46 5.11 -5.90
C CYS A 134 8.63 5.51 -7.12
N ILE A 135 8.24 4.56 -7.97
CA ILE A 135 7.33 4.81 -9.10
C ILE A 135 5.95 5.27 -8.59
N TYR A 136 5.40 4.62 -7.56
CA TYR A 136 4.16 5.03 -6.92
C TYR A 136 4.24 6.49 -6.43
N LEU A 137 5.31 6.85 -5.71
CA LEU A 137 5.53 8.20 -5.21
C LEU A 137 5.67 9.22 -6.35
N LEU A 138 6.34 8.86 -7.45
CA LEU A 138 6.46 9.70 -8.63
C LEU A 138 5.10 9.96 -9.30
N ILE A 139 4.29 8.92 -9.49
CA ILE A 139 2.93 9.04 -10.04
C ILE A 139 2.05 9.87 -9.10
N SER A 140 2.17 9.65 -7.79
CA SER A 140 1.44 10.42 -6.78
C SER A 140 1.84 11.90 -6.82
N ALA A 141 3.12 12.23 -6.95
CA ALA A 141 3.60 13.61 -7.07
C ALA A 141 3.12 14.25 -8.39
N TRP A 142 3.09 13.48 -9.47
CA TRP A 142 2.53 13.93 -10.75
C TRP A 142 1.03 14.22 -10.63
N GLN A 143 0.29 13.41 -9.87
CA GLN A 143 -1.12 13.66 -9.59
C GLN A 143 -1.33 14.96 -8.80
N ILE A 144 -0.51 15.25 -7.79
CA ILE A 144 -0.58 16.52 -7.06
C ILE A 144 -0.35 17.71 -7.99
N ARG A 145 0.63 17.60 -8.90
CA ARG A 145 0.96 18.66 -9.86
C ARG A 145 -0.17 18.93 -10.88
N ASN A 146 -0.78 17.87 -11.41
CA ASN A 146 -1.87 18.01 -12.39
C ASN A 146 -3.22 18.37 -11.75
N GLY A 147 -3.33 18.20 -10.43
CA GLY A 147 -4.56 18.38 -9.67
C GLY A 147 -5.50 17.19 -9.78
N TYR A 148 -6.58 17.25 -9.00
CA TYR A 148 -7.62 16.24 -8.96
C TYR A 148 -8.74 16.56 -9.95
N PRO A 149 -9.26 15.57 -10.69
CA PRO A 149 -10.49 15.74 -11.44
C PRO A 149 -11.65 16.21 -10.57
N THR A 150 -12.36 17.23 -11.05
CA THR A 150 -13.65 17.63 -10.46
C THR A 150 -14.75 16.63 -10.80
N LEU A 151 -14.65 16.02 -11.97
CA LEU A 151 -15.54 15.00 -12.53
C LEU A 151 -14.67 13.82 -12.97
N CYS A 152 -15.14 12.57 -12.84
CA CYS A 152 -14.48 11.38 -13.39
C CYS A 152 -14.11 11.70 -14.85
N ALA A 153 -12.84 12.07 -15.08
CA ALA A 153 -12.43 12.61 -16.35
C ALA A 153 -12.52 11.43 -17.31
N GLY A 154 -13.30 11.62 -18.39
CA GLY A 154 -13.66 10.58 -19.36
C GLY A 154 -12.57 9.51 -19.45
N ASN A 155 -12.93 8.32 -18.97
CA ASN A 155 -12.03 7.21 -18.69
C ASN A 155 -10.87 7.17 -19.72
N LEU A 156 -9.62 7.31 -19.27
CA LEU A 156 -8.45 7.39 -20.18
C LEU A 156 -8.42 6.24 -21.17
N ILE A 157 -8.77 5.04 -20.70
CA ILE A 157 -8.84 3.87 -21.56
C ILE A 157 -10.01 4.04 -22.53
N THR A 158 -11.22 4.44 -22.08
CA THR A 158 -12.42 4.57 -22.93
C THR A 158 -12.55 5.82 -23.82
N HIS A 159 -11.48 6.61 -24.02
CA HIS A 159 -11.62 7.81 -24.87
C HIS A 159 -12.00 7.47 -26.32
N ALA A 160 -11.67 6.26 -26.79
CA ALA A 160 -12.16 5.73 -28.06
C ALA A 160 -13.36 4.81 -27.83
N TYR A 161 -14.50 5.09 -28.47
CA TYR A 161 -15.63 4.17 -28.50
C TYR A 161 -15.26 2.94 -29.35
N GLY A 162 -14.79 1.88 -28.69
CA GLY A 162 -14.48 0.60 -29.31
C GLY A 162 -14.87 -0.55 -28.40
N ILE A 163 -15.35 -1.67 -28.97
CA ILE A 163 -15.73 -2.88 -28.21
C ILE A 163 -14.57 -3.39 -27.35
N THR A 164 -13.36 -3.42 -27.91
CA THR A 164 -12.12 -3.76 -27.19
C THR A 164 -11.95 -2.93 -25.93
N ASN A 165 -12.26 -1.65 -26.02
CA ASN A 165 -12.14 -0.71 -24.93
C ASN A 165 -13.20 -0.90 -23.84
N MET A 166 -14.44 -1.19 -24.26
CA MET A 166 -15.52 -1.56 -23.35
C MET A 166 -15.18 -2.85 -22.59
N ILE A 167 -14.56 -3.82 -23.25
CA ILE A 167 -14.08 -5.05 -22.62
C ILE A 167 -12.98 -4.75 -21.61
N PHE A 168 -11.96 -3.96 -21.98
CA PHE A 168 -10.90 -3.56 -21.04
C PHE A 168 -11.45 -2.79 -19.83
N PHE A 169 -12.41 -1.88 -20.04
CA PHE A 169 -13.07 -1.17 -18.95
C PHE A 169 -13.80 -2.12 -18.00
N LYS A 170 -14.61 -3.04 -18.55
CA LYS A 170 -15.31 -4.04 -17.74
C LYS A 170 -14.33 -4.93 -16.98
N LEU A 171 -13.29 -5.45 -17.64
CA LEU A 171 -12.29 -6.31 -17.01
C LEU A 171 -11.54 -5.58 -15.90
N GLN A 172 -11.13 -4.33 -16.12
CA GLN A 172 -10.44 -3.55 -15.10
C GLN A 172 -11.35 -3.25 -13.90
N VAL A 173 -12.59 -2.84 -14.13
CA VAL A 173 -13.56 -2.57 -13.05
C VAL A 173 -13.84 -3.86 -12.28
N ILE A 174 -14.10 -4.98 -12.96
CA ILE A 174 -14.33 -6.28 -12.32
C ILE A 174 -13.09 -6.72 -11.53
N PHE A 175 -11.89 -6.58 -12.10
CA PHE A 175 -10.64 -6.94 -11.43
C PHE A 175 -10.41 -6.08 -10.18
N ILE A 176 -10.63 -4.76 -10.27
CA ILE A 176 -10.51 -3.84 -9.12
C ILE A 176 -11.55 -4.20 -8.05
N ILE A 177 -12.82 -4.39 -8.41
CA ILE A 177 -13.88 -4.76 -7.46
C ILE A 177 -13.55 -6.08 -6.78
N LYS A 178 -13.19 -7.11 -7.56
CA LYS A 178 -12.80 -8.41 -7.01
C LYS A 178 -11.58 -8.31 -6.12
N LEU A 179 -10.56 -7.55 -6.52
CA LEU A 179 -9.36 -7.36 -5.71
C LEU A 179 -9.67 -6.64 -4.40
N VAL A 180 -10.45 -5.55 -4.44
CA VAL A 180 -10.91 -4.82 -3.24
C VAL A 180 -11.77 -5.72 -2.35
N GLN A 181 -12.64 -6.55 -2.93
CA GLN A 181 -13.44 -7.51 -2.18
C GLN A 181 -12.57 -8.59 -1.53
N THR A 182 -11.63 -9.18 -2.27
CA THR A 182 -10.66 -10.15 -1.73
C THR A 182 -9.86 -9.52 -0.60
N PHE A 183 -9.45 -8.28 -0.77
CA PHE A 183 -8.68 -7.55 0.23
C PHE A 183 -9.49 -7.22 1.48
N ASN A 184 -10.71 -6.71 1.33
CA ASN A 184 -11.63 -6.50 2.45
C ASN A 184 -11.92 -7.83 3.16
N LEU A 185 -12.08 -8.92 2.42
CA LEU A 185 -12.26 -10.25 2.98
C LEU A 185 -11.02 -10.68 3.77
N LEU A 186 -9.80 -10.44 3.26
CA LEU A 186 -8.56 -10.71 3.99
C LEU A 186 -8.45 -9.90 5.28
N VAL A 187 -8.85 -8.63 5.26
CA VAL A 187 -8.90 -7.77 6.46
C VAL A 187 -9.92 -8.30 7.47
N VAL A 188 -11.12 -8.71 7.02
CA VAL A 188 -12.16 -9.28 7.90
C VAL A 188 -11.71 -10.63 8.46
N LEU A 189 -11.13 -11.50 7.65
CA LEU A 189 -10.59 -12.79 8.09
C LEU A 189 -9.46 -12.59 9.10
N TRP A 190 -8.64 -11.55 8.93
CA TRP A 190 -7.60 -11.20 9.90
C TRP A 190 -8.16 -10.61 11.19
N ALA A 191 -9.18 -9.76 11.11
CA ALA A 191 -9.88 -9.25 12.28
C ALA A 191 -10.55 -10.39 13.08
N ALA A 192 -11.21 -11.33 12.39
CA ALA A 192 -11.78 -12.53 13.00
C ALA A 192 -10.69 -13.45 13.60
N PHE A 193 -9.54 -13.55 12.95
CA PHE A 193 -8.40 -14.30 13.50
C PHE A 193 -7.84 -13.64 14.77
N THR A 194 -7.78 -12.30 14.80
CA THR A 194 -7.33 -11.54 15.97
C THR A 194 -8.29 -11.73 17.15
N ASP A 195 -9.60 -11.66 16.90
CA ASP A 195 -10.65 -11.91 17.90
C ASP A 195 -10.50 -13.30 18.54
N GLN A 196 -10.26 -14.32 17.72
CA GLN A 196 -10.00 -15.68 18.20
C GLN A 196 -8.74 -15.78 19.07
N THR A 197 -7.69 -14.99 18.78
CA THR A 197 -6.47 -14.98 19.61
C THR A 197 -6.70 -14.27 20.94
N GLU A 198 -7.57 -13.26 20.99
CA GLU A 198 -7.96 -12.57 22.23
C GLU A 198 -8.78 -13.49 23.13
N ASP A 199 -9.74 -14.25 22.58
CA ASP A 199 -10.54 -15.24 23.34
C ASP A 199 -9.68 -16.33 23.98
N VAL A 200 -8.68 -16.83 23.24
CA VAL A 200 -7.72 -17.80 23.79
C VAL A 200 -6.91 -17.17 24.92
N SER A 201 -6.44 -15.92 24.75
CA SER A 201 -5.68 -15.23 25.79
C SER A 201 -6.51 -14.93 27.05
N ALA A 202 -7.80 -14.62 26.89
CA ALA A 202 -8.75 -14.44 28.00
C ALA A 202 -8.95 -15.74 28.77
N SER A 203 -9.12 -16.87 28.06
CA SER A 203 -9.26 -18.19 28.69
C SER A 203 -8.00 -18.61 29.46
N PHE A 204 -6.80 -18.34 28.93
CA PHE A 204 -5.55 -18.57 29.67
C PHE A 204 -5.40 -17.65 30.89
N GLY A 205 -5.87 -16.40 30.79
CA GLY A 205 -5.91 -15.45 31.92
C GLY A 205 -6.82 -15.93 33.06
N ASP A 206 -8.01 -16.43 32.72
CA ASP A 206 -8.97 -16.96 33.70
C ASP A 206 -8.46 -18.23 34.39
N ILE A 207 -7.79 -19.13 33.65
CA ILE A 207 -7.16 -20.33 34.22
C ILE A 207 -6.03 -19.94 35.19
N SER A 208 -5.22 -18.92 34.84
CA SER A 208 -4.19 -18.39 35.74
C SER A 208 -4.78 -17.76 37.00
N PHE A 209 -5.88 -17.01 36.90
CA PHE A 209 -6.52 -16.39 38.06
C PHE A 209 -7.12 -17.45 39.00
N ASN A 210 -7.73 -18.50 38.43
CA ASN A 210 -8.33 -19.57 39.23
C ASN A 210 -7.26 -20.46 39.91
N SER A 211 -6.06 -20.59 39.33
CA SER A 211 -4.96 -21.31 39.99
C SER A 211 -4.26 -20.51 41.09
N THR A 212 -4.47 -19.19 41.17
CA THR A 212 -3.81 -18.33 42.18
C THR A 212 -4.69 -18.13 43.42
N ASN A 213 -5.99 -18.44 43.32
CA ASN A 213 -6.95 -18.35 44.42
C ASN A 213 -7.22 -19.69 45.13
N CYS A 214 -6.42 -20.73 44.87
CA CYS A 214 -6.38 -21.99 45.62
C CYS A 214 -5.02 -22.12 46.34
#